data_AF-A0A2V8BIT5-F1
#
_entry.id   AF-A0A2V8BIT5-F1
#
_cell.length_a   1.000
_cell.length_b   1.000
_cell.length_c   1.000
_cell.angle_alpha   90.00
_cell.angle_beta   90.00
_cell.angle_gamma   90.00
#
_symmetry.space_group_name_H-M   'P 1'
#
loop_
_entity.id
_entity.type
_entity.pdbx_description
1 polymer ?
#
loop_
_entity_poly.entity_id
_entity_poly.type
_entity_poly.pdbx_seq_one_letter_code
_entity_poly.pdbx_strand_id
1 'polypeptide(L)'
;MRFSFALIATVAVLSTHAPAQSTGVTAAEFQARRTALAKAIGTDAVFIAFSPLPARRTGDVDWPFRQEDNLLYLTGMNEPDTTLVLLPGERDHHELIFARDRDPATEAWTGRIMSRDEITAASGLSEVATSGQFNNFVDLLMQGRGWGAVPAPDRYYAAPGMPSFLAAVRGGRAQVWLVLEDRAGATALSREQQFADQMRRRYPEVKFRDASPLLHAMREIKSAAELALIQRAVDITSEAQKAAMARVLTATRESQVQATIEFTFRNLGACCWAFPSIVAAGRNATTLHYESNNDPIVRGGLLLTDIGAEVEGYSADVTRTYPAGGSFSADQLAIYDAVFAAQNEALPLMRPGRKFIEVHNTALDVVGRELLKL
;
A
#
# COMPACT_ATOMS: atom_id res chain seq x y z
N MET A 1 24.75 49.04 -47.26
CA MET A 1 24.41 47.77 -46.59
C MET A 1 24.93 47.81 -45.16
N ARG A 2 24.03 47.96 -44.18
CA ARG A 2 24.32 47.72 -42.76
C ARG A 2 23.09 47.01 -42.19
N PHE A 3 23.19 45.70 -42.05
CA PHE A 3 22.16 44.87 -41.41
C PHE A 3 22.27 45.07 -39.89
N SER A 4 21.20 45.57 -39.29
CA SER A 4 21.04 45.57 -37.83
C SER A 4 20.55 44.20 -37.39
N PHE A 5 21.32 43.52 -36.54
CA PHE A 5 20.90 42.30 -35.87
C PHE A 5 19.94 42.65 -34.74
N ALA A 6 18.72 42.10 -34.80
CA ALA A 6 17.75 42.18 -33.72
C ALA A 6 18.17 41.26 -32.56
N LEU A 7 18.16 41.83 -31.36
CA LEU A 7 18.44 41.17 -30.09
C LEU A 7 17.31 40.18 -29.77
N ILE A 8 17.64 38.88 -29.68
CA ILE A 8 16.71 37.84 -29.22
C ILE A 8 16.49 38.04 -27.71
N ALA A 9 15.27 38.40 -27.32
CA ALA A 9 14.86 38.46 -25.93
C ALA A 9 14.81 37.05 -25.34
N THR A 10 15.66 36.79 -24.34
CA THR A 10 15.67 35.55 -23.56
C THR A 10 14.42 35.54 -22.66
N VAL A 11 13.46 34.68 -22.95
CA VAL A 11 12.37 34.35 -22.02
C VAL A 11 13.00 33.53 -20.89
N ALA A 12 13.24 34.17 -19.75
CA ALA A 12 13.56 33.46 -18.52
C ALA A 12 12.31 32.70 -18.06
N VAL A 13 12.25 31.42 -18.39
CA VAL A 13 11.34 30.48 -17.72
C VAL A 13 11.84 30.36 -16.28
N LEU A 14 11.22 31.12 -15.37
CA LEU A 14 11.35 30.91 -13.94
C LEU A 14 10.64 29.60 -13.60
N SER A 15 11.36 28.49 -13.78
CA SER A 15 10.97 27.20 -13.22
C SER A 15 11.12 27.32 -11.70
N THR A 16 10.02 27.64 -11.02
CA THR A 16 9.88 27.45 -9.58
C THR A 16 9.93 25.95 -9.29
N HIS A 17 11.14 25.41 -9.23
CA HIS A 17 11.36 24.10 -8.63
C HIS A 17 10.97 24.24 -7.15
N ALA A 18 9.80 23.70 -6.81
CA ALA A 18 9.52 23.32 -5.43
C ALA A 18 10.74 22.51 -4.94
N PRO A 19 11.23 22.78 -3.72
CA PRO A 19 12.39 22.06 -3.19
C PRO A 19 12.07 20.57 -3.25
N ALA A 20 12.98 19.80 -3.84
CA ALA A 20 12.90 18.34 -3.88
C ALA A 20 12.84 17.80 -2.45
N GLN A 21 11.63 17.61 -1.92
CA GLN A 21 11.35 16.84 -0.72
C GLN A 21 11.64 15.38 -1.04
N SER A 22 12.44 14.73 -0.20
CA SER A 22 12.81 13.31 -0.32
C SER A 22 11.56 12.47 -0.62
N THR A 23 11.46 11.91 -1.83
CA THR A 23 10.17 11.49 -2.40
C THR A 23 9.64 10.15 -1.88
N GLY A 24 10.17 9.61 -0.79
CA GLY A 24 9.74 8.32 -0.22
C GLY A 24 10.16 8.13 1.24
N VAL A 25 9.61 7.08 1.86
CA VAL A 25 9.96 6.65 3.23
C VAL A 25 11.41 6.14 3.24
N THR A 26 12.19 6.58 4.24
CA THR A 26 13.62 6.24 4.31
C THR A 26 13.88 4.89 4.98
N ALA A 27 15.02 4.28 4.70
CA ALA A 27 15.50 3.07 5.40
C ALA A 27 15.53 3.24 6.93
N ALA A 28 15.89 4.43 7.42
CA ALA A 28 15.88 4.75 8.85
C ALA A 28 14.46 4.76 9.43
N GLU A 29 13.47 5.23 8.68
CA GLU A 29 12.07 5.21 9.11
C GLU A 29 11.52 3.77 9.12
N PHE A 30 11.84 2.95 8.12
CA PHE A 30 11.52 1.52 8.15
C PHE A 30 12.13 0.81 9.37
N GLN A 31 13.40 1.09 9.68
CA GLN A 31 14.05 0.59 10.89
C GLN A 31 13.35 1.06 12.17
N ALA A 32 12.92 2.32 12.24
CA ALA A 32 12.20 2.85 13.39
C ALA A 32 10.85 2.13 13.59
N ARG A 33 10.13 1.82 12.50
CA ARG A 33 8.88 1.03 12.54
C ARG A 33 9.13 -0.38 13.06
N ARG A 34 10.15 -1.08 12.55
CA ARG A 34 10.53 -2.43 13.03
C ARG A 34 10.95 -2.41 14.50
N THR A 35 11.73 -1.41 14.92
CA THR A 35 12.13 -1.21 16.32
C THR A 35 10.92 -1.02 17.24
N ALA A 36 9.93 -0.21 16.82
CA ALA A 36 8.70 0.00 17.58
C ALA A 36 7.87 -1.29 17.71
N LEU A 37 7.73 -2.05 16.62
CA LEU A 37 7.06 -3.35 16.65
C LEU A 37 7.80 -4.36 17.55
N ALA A 38 9.11 -4.47 17.39
CA ALA A 38 9.98 -5.34 18.20
C ALA A 38 9.84 -5.05 19.70
N LYS A 39 9.79 -3.77 20.07
CA LYS A 39 9.54 -3.32 21.44
C LYS A 39 8.14 -3.73 21.93
N ALA A 40 7.12 -3.61 21.10
CA ALA A 40 5.74 -3.91 21.45
C ALA A 40 5.49 -5.41 21.68
N ILE A 41 6.11 -6.28 20.87
CA ILE A 41 5.93 -7.74 20.98
C ILE A 41 6.81 -8.38 22.08
N GLY A 42 7.90 -7.71 22.47
CA GLY A 42 8.78 -8.13 23.57
C GLY A 42 9.83 -9.16 23.19
N THR A 43 10.73 -9.48 24.14
CA THR A 43 11.95 -10.29 23.89
C THR A 43 11.70 -11.80 23.82
N ASP A 44 10.56 -12.29 24.28
CA ASP A 44 10.18 -13.71 24.17
C ASP A 44 9.50 -14.02 22.81
N ALA A 45 9.52 -13.07 21.88
CA ALA A 45 8.80 -13.15 20.63
C ALA A 45 9.72 -13.39 19.44
N VAL A 46 9.17 -14.02 18.40
CA VAL A 46 9.58 -13.86 17.01
C VAL A 46 8.42 -13.29 16.23
N PHE A 47 8.66 -12.30 15.37
CA PHE A 47 7.68 -11.84 14.39
C PHE A 47 8.08 -12.31 13.01
N ILE A 48 7.10 -12.79 12.23
CA ILE A 48 7.29 -13.24 10.85
C ILE A 48 6.19 -12.62 9.99
N ALA A 49 6.56 -12.05 8.84
CA ALA A 49 5.62 -11.56 7.84
C ALA A 49 6.04 -12.03 6.45
N PHE A 50 5.09 -12.56 5.68
CA PHE A 50 5.35 -13.10 4.35
C PHE A 50 4.85 -12.16 3.26
N SER A 51 5.56 -12.11 2.14
CA SER A 51 5.00 -11.57 0.91
C SER A 51 3.86 -12.46 0.43
N PRO A 52 2.84 -11.91 -0.25
CA PRO A 52 1.83 -12.71 -0.90
C PRO A 52 2.47 -13.48 -2.07
N LEU A 53 1.79 -14.54 -2.50
CA LEU A 53 2.12 -15.20 -3.76
C LEU A 53 1.60 -14.32 -4.92
N PRO A 54 2.29 -14.29 -6.08
CA PRO A 54 1.77 -13.65 -7.28
C PRO A 54 0.35 -14.12 -7.59
N ALA A 55 -0.55 -13.16 -7.82
CA ALA A 55 -1.94 -13.45 -8.09
C ALA A 55 -2.11 -13.86 -9.55
N ARG A 56 -2.45 -15.13 -9.80
CA ARG A 56 -2.66 -15.63 -11.15
C ARG A 56 -3.83 -14.93 -11.85
N ARG A 57 -3.61 -14.45 -13.07
CA ARG A 57 -4.66 -13.89 -13.94
C ARG A 57 -5.29 -14.97 -14.82
N THR A 58 -4.49 -15.66 -15.63
CA THR A 58 -4.94 -16.75 -16.51
C THR A 58 -3.76 -17.62 -16.91
N GLY A 59 -3.91 -18.94 -16.92
CA GLY A 59 -2.82 -19.85 -17.32
C GLY A 59 -1.54 -19.62 -16.51
N ASP A 60 -0.46 -19.29 -17.21
CA ASP A 60 0.88 -18.94 -16.70
C ASP A 60 1.12 -17.42 -16.55
N VAL A 61 0.08 -16.61 -16.72
CA VAL A 61 0.15 -15.14 -16.61
C VAL A 61 -0.39 -14.68 -15.26
N ASP A 62 0.44 -13.91 -14.55
CA ASP A 62 0.08 -13.26 -13.29
C ASP A 62 -0.40 -11.82 -13.49
N TRP A 63 -1.16 -11.33 -12.51
CA TRP A 63 -1.38 -9.90 -12.33
C TRP A 63 -0.08 -9.20 -11.89
N PRO A 64 0.07 -7.88 -12.16
CA PRO A 64 1.18 -7.12 -11.61
C PRO A 64 1.29 -7.31 -10.09
N PHE A 65 2.49 -7.62 -9.62
CA PHE A 65 2.72 -7.89 -8.20
C PHE A 65 2.46 -6.64 -7.35
N ARG A 66 1.72 -6.83 -6.25
CA ARG A 66 1.49 -5.83 -5.20
C ARG A 66 1.73 -6.49 -3.85
N GLN A 67 2.64 -5.91 -3.08
CA GLN A 67 3.02 -6.40 -1.76
C GLN A 67 1.87 -6.36 -0.76
N GLU A 68 1.97 -7.17 0.30
CA GLU A 68 1.14 -7.03 1.50
C GLU A 68 1.54 -5.77 2.29
N ASP A 69 0.56 -4.95 2.67
CA ASP A 69 0.83 -3.61 3.19
C ASP A 69 1.67 -3.56 4.46
N ASN A 70 1.53 -4.52 5.38
CA ASN A 70 2.31 -4.53 6.61
C ASN A 70 3.77 -4.87 6.32
N LEU A 71 4.04 -5.82 5.42
CA LEU A 71 5.40 -6.10 4.97
C LEU A 71 6.01 -4.91 4.24
N LEU A 72 5.24 -4.26 3.34
CA LEU A 72 5.66 -3.04 2.66
C LEU A 72 5.94 -1.91 3.65
N TYR A 73 5.09 -1.74 4.66
CA TYR A 73 5.23 -0.73 5.70
C TYR A 73 6.49 -0.90 6.55
N LEU A 74 6.94 -2.13 6.79
CA LEU A 74 8.13 -2.45 7.61
C LEU A 74 9.44 -2.50 6.82
N THR A 75 9.38 -2.67 5.49
CA THR A 75 10.56 -2.96 4.67
C THR A 75 10.76 -2.04 3.47
N GLY A 76 9.70 -1.41 2.97
CA GLY A 76 9.71 -0.69 1.70
C GLY A 76 9.84 -1.57 0.46
N MET A 77 9.84 -2.90 0.61
CA MET A 77 10.12 -3.83 -0.49
C MET A 77 8.85 -4.31 -1.19
N ASN A 78 8.75 -4.03 -2.49
CA ASN A 78 7.70 -4.56 -3.36
C ASN A 78 8.20 -5.72 -4.24
N GLU A 79 8.80 -6.72 -3.60
CA GLU A 79 9.31 -7.93 -4.26
C GLU A 79 8.54 -9.18 -3.77
N PRO A 80 8.23 -10.14 -4.68
CA PRO A 80 7.71 -11.44 -4.27
C PRO A 80 8.78 -12.25 -3.54
N ASP A 81 8.37 -13.38 -2.95
CA ASP A 81 9.23 -14.30 -2.21
C ASP A 81 10.11 -13.63 -1.15
N THR A 82 9.50 -12.65 -0.45
CA THR A 82 10.14 -11.89 0.63
C THR A 82 9.54 -12.30 1.96
N THR A 83 10.37 -12.47 2.98
CA THR A 83 9.93 -12.76 4.36
C THR A 83 10.76 -11.94 5.35
N LEU A 84 10.09 -11.13 6.16
CA LEU A 84 10.72 -10.41 7.26
C LEU A 84 10.64 -11.25 8.54
N VAL A 85 11.75 -11.32 9.29
CA VAL A 85 11.80 -11.92 10.62
C VAL A 85 12.39 -10.93 11.61
N LEU A 86 11.72 -10.72 12.75
CA LEU A 86 12.25 -9.96 13.89
C LEU A 86 12.37 -10.87 15.11
N LEU A 87 13.50 -10.79 15.80
CA LEU A 87 13.83 -11.55 16.99
C LEU A 87 14.30 -10.60 18.10
N PRO A 88 13.38 -9.90 18.80
CA PRO A 88 13.75 -8.79 19.68
C PRO A 88 14.59 -9.19 20.90
N GLY A 89 14.56 -10.46 21.30
CA GLY A 89 15.34 -10.99 22.41
C GLY A 89 16.73 -11.50 22.03
N GLU A 90 17.00 -11.66 20.74
CA GLU A 90 18.30 -12.13 20.28
C GLU A 90 19.28 -10.97 20.16
N ARG A 91 20.53 -11.22 20.54
CA ARG A 91 21.60 -10.20 20.45
C ARG A 91 22.11 -10.07 19.01
N ASP A 92 22.31 -11.21 18.37
CA ASP A 92 22.74 -11.36 17.00
C ASP A 92 21.50 -11.82 16.20
N HIS A 93 21.36 -11.48 14.91
CA HIS A 93 20.19 -11.90 14.11
C HIS A 93 18.83 -11.38 14.61
N HIS A 94 18.75 -10.13 15.05
CA HIS A 94 17.52 -9.55 15.58
C HIS A 94 16.56 -9.02 14.50
N GLU A 95 17.06 -8.70 13.30
CA GLU A 95 16.26 -8.38 12.11
C GLU A 95 16.84 -9.09 10.89
N LEU A 96 16.04 -9.94 10.23
CA LEU A 96 16.45 -10.66 9.04
C LEU A 96 15.43 -10.50 7.93
N ILE A 97 15.92 -10.56 6.69
CA ILE A 97 15.07 -10.65 5.52
C ILE A 97 15.50 -11.81 4.63
N PHE A 98 14.54 -12.66 4.30
CA PHE A 98 14.70 -13.72 3.31
C PHE A 98 14.12 -13.21 2.01
N ALA A 99 14.94 -13.10 0.97
CA ALA A 99 14.52 -12.58 -0.33
C ALA A 99 14.85 -13.58 -1.44
N ARG A 100 14.19 -13.43 -2.58
CA ARG A 100 14.36 -14.28 -3.76
C ARG A 100 15.84 -14.45 -4.15
N ASP A 101 16.22 -15.68 -4.49
CA ASP A 101 17.56 -15.99 -5.00
C ASP A 101 17.75 -15.32 -6.37
N ARG A 102 18.93 -14.72 -6.59
CA ARG A 102 19.30 -14.26 -7.93
C ARG A 102 19.56 -15.47 -8.82
N ASP A 103 18.87 -15.52 -9.94
CA ASP A 103 19.02 -16.55 -10.96
C ASP A 103 19.14 -15.88 -12.32
N PRO A 104 20.32 -15.90 -12.97
CA PRO A 104 20.52 -15.30 -14.28
C PRO A 104 19.57 -15.83 -15.35
N ALA A 105 19.12 -17.10 -15.24
CA ALA A 105 18.14 -17.63 -16.16
C ALA A 105 16.80 -16.91 -15.98
N THR A 106 16.23 -16.91 -14.77
CA THR A 106 14.99 -16.18 -14.46
C THR A 106 15.09 -14.69 -14.77
N GLU A 107 16.20 -14.03 -14.42
CA GLU A 107 16.40 -12.59 -14.67
C GLU A 107 16.36 -12.22 -16.16
N ALA A 108 16.81 -13.13 -17.04
CA ALA A 108 16.73 -12.95 -18.48
C ALA A 108 15.28 -12.98 -19.02
N TRP A 109 14.35 -13.58 -18.29
CA TRP A 109 12.93 -13.69 -18.67
C TRP A 109 12.05 -12.64 -18.00
N THR A 110 12.18 -12.48 -16.68
CA THR A 110 11.24 -11.69 -15.86
C THR A 110 11.82 -10.38 -15.34
N GLY A 111 13.06 -10.07 -15.72
CA GLY A 111 13.76 -8.88 -15.27
C GLY A 111 14.59 -9.11 -14.00
N ARG A 112 15.36 -8.08 -13.66
CA ARG A 112 16.38 -8.13 -12.61
C ARG A 112 15.77 -8.41 -11.23
N ILE A 113 16.41 -9.30 -10.48
CA ILE A 113 16.12 -9.56 -9.07
C ILE A 113 17.10 -8.71 -8.23
N MET A 114 16.59 -8.08 -7.17
CA MET A 114 17.41 -7.22 -6.30
C MET A 114 18.59 -8.01 -5.71
N SER A 115 19.77 -7.39 -5.72
CA SER A 115 20.93 -7.92 -4.98
C SER A 115 20.81 -7.66 -3.48
N ARG A 116 21.64 -8.35 -2.68
CA ARG A 116 21.69 -8.14 -1.22
C ARG A 116 22.01 -6.69 -0.86
N ASP A 117 22.91 -6.06 -1.60
CA ASP A 117 23.30 -4.66 -1.37
C ASP A 117 22.13 -3.71 -1.68
N GLU A 118 21.37 -3.98 -2.74
CA GLU A 118 20.17 -3.19 -3.07
C GLU A 118 19.06 -3.37 -2.04
N ILE A 119 18.85 -4.60 -1.56
CA ILE A 119 17.90 -4.89 -0.47
C ILE A 119 18.30 -4.13 0.79
N THR A 120 19.59 -4.18 1.13
CA THR A 120 20.14 -3.47 2.31
C THR A 120 19.95 -1.96 2.18
N ALA A 121 20.27 -1.40 1.02
CA ALA A 121 20.14 0.03 0.75
C ALA A 121 18.68 0.51 0.80
N ALA A 122 17.74 -0.28 0.30
CA ALA A 122 16.32 0.07 0.28
C ALA A 122 15.64 -0.07 1.65
N SER A 123 15.89 -1.18 2.36
CA SER A 123 15.16 -1.55 3.57
C SER A 123 15.87 -1.21 4.89
N GLY A 124 17.18 -0.96 4.83
CA GLY A 124 18.04 -0.82 5.99
C GLY A 124 18.37 -2.15 6.70
N LEU A 125 17.98 -3.29 6.14
CA LEU A 125 18.24 -4.62 6.72
C LEU A 125 19.59 -5.16 6.22
N SER A 126 20.56 -5.32 7.11
CA SER A 126 21.90 -5.83 6.77
C SER A 126 21.97 -7.36 6.67
N GLU A 127 21.06 -8.07 7.34
CA GLU A 127 21.03 -9.53 7.34
C GLU A 127 20.06 -10.06 6.29
N VAL A 128 20.56 -10.12 5.06
CA VAL A 128 19.81 -10.64 3.91
C VAL A 128 20.19 -12.10 3.67
N ALA A 129 19.22 -12.99 3.68
CA ALA A 129 19.35 -14.38 3.28
C ALA A 129 18.45 -14.70 2.10
N THR A 130 18.62 -15.89 1.52
CA THR A 130 17.79 -16.28 0.39
C THR A 130 16.53 -17.01 0.83
N SER A 131 15.46 -16.85 0.07
CA SER A 131 14.13 -17.38 0.38
C SER A 131 14.13 -18.89 0.64
N GLY A 132 14.96 -19.65 -0.10
CA GLY A 132 15.14 -21.09 0.10
C GLY A 132 15.71 -21.48 1.47
N GLN A 133 16.33 -20.55 2.20
CA GLN A 133 16.91 -20.78 3.53
C GLN A 133 15.89 -20.63 4.67
N PHE A 134 14.69 -20.09 4.41
CA PHE A 134 13.70 -19.77 5.45
C PHE A 134 13.22 -20.99 6.24
N ASN A 135 12.87 -22.09 5.56
CA ASN A 135 12.38 -23.28 6.26
C ASN A 135 13.44 -23.89 7.19
N ASN A 136 14.69 -23.95 6.73
CA ASN A 136 15.81 -24.41 7.54
C ASN A 136 16.08 -23.45 8.72
N PHE A 137 15.96 -22.13 8.51
CA PHE A 137 16.02 -21.15 9.59
C PHE A 137 14.99 -21.43 10.68
N VAL A 138 13.72 -21.61 10.31
CA VAL A 138 12.64 -21.86 11.28
C VAL A 138 12.91 -23.14 12.08
N ASP A 139 13.35 -24.21 11.43
CA ASP A 139 13.69 -25.47 12.11
C ASP A 139 14.86 -25.30 13.10
N LEU A 140 15.89 -24.53 12.73
CA LEU A 140 17.02 -24.25 13.62
C LEU A 140 16.64 -23.32 14.77
N LEU A 141 15.82 -22.29 14.51
CA LEU A 141 15.28 -21.36 15.50
C LEU A 141 14.51 -22.12 16.59
N MET A 142 13.62 -23.02 16.21
CA MET A 142 12.84 -23.84 17.16
C MET A 142 13.71 -24.80 17.97
N GLN A 143 14.90 -25.15 17.47
CA GLN A 143 15.91 -25.95 18.18
C GLN A 143 16.91 -25.09 18.97
N GLY A 144 16.84 -23.75 18.86
CA GLY A 144 17.82 -22.80 19.38
C GLY A 144 19.23 -22.99 18.83
N ARG A 145 19.34 -23.61 17.66
CA ARG A 145 20.61 -23.83 16.98
C ARG A 145 20.95 -22.61 16.15
N GLY A 146 22.25 -22.37 15.98
CA GLY A 146 22.67 -21.23 15.19
C GLY A 146 22.36 -21.39 13.72
N TRP A 147 22.02 -20.26 13.09
CA TRP A 147 21.77 -20.13 11.67
C TRP A 147 22.78 -19.18 11.03
N GLY A 148 23.12 -19.39 9.75
CA GLY A 148 24.07 -18.54 9.02
C GLY A 148 25.53 -19.02 9.01
N ALA A 149 25.84 -20.24 9.48
CA ALA A 149 27.16 -20.84 9.28
C ALA A 149 27.39 -21.14 7.78
N VAL A 150 28.25 -20.36 7.14
CA VAL A 150 28.86 -20.73 5.85
C VAL A 150 30.12 -21.55 6.15
N PRO A 151 30.38 -22.67 5.45
CA PRO A 151 31.71 -23.29 5.47
C PRO A 151 32.70 -22.32 4.79
N ALA A 152 33.51 -21.61 5.57
CA ALA A 152 34.76 -21.04 5.07
C ALA A 152 35.86 -22.11 5.25
N PRO A 153 36.72 -22.37 4.25
CA PRO A 153 37.74 -23.42 4.31
C PRO A 153 38.74 -23.29 5.48
N ASP A 154 38.76 -22.14 6.15
CA ASP A 154 39.81 -21.67 7.05
C ASP A 154 39.28 -20.94 8.30
N ARG A 155 37.95 -20.86 8.52
CA ARG A 155 37.36 -20.28 9.75
C ARG A 155 36.12 -21.05 10.23
N TYR A 156 36.24 -21.74 11.36
CA TYR A 156 35.10 -22.24 12.14
C TYR A 156 34.50 -21.08 12.93
N TYR A 157 33.52 -20.37 12.35
CA TYR A 157 32.57 -19.62 13.17
C TYR A 157 31.41 -20.57 13.51
N ALA A 158 31.15 -20.81 14.79
CA ALA A 158 29.87 -21.35 15.19
C ALA A 158 28.81 -20.30 14.82
N ALA A 159 27.78 -20.69 14.06
CA ALA A 159 26.63 -19.83 13.85
C ALA A 159 26.11 -19.38 15.23
N PRO A 160 25.88 -18.07 15.45
CA PRO A 160 25.31 -17.60 16.71
C PRO A 160 23.99 -18.35 16.93
N GLY A 161 23.88 -19.06 18.06
CA GLY A 161 22.61 -19.68 18.46
C GLY A 161 21.51 -18.64 18.66
N MET A 162 20.27 -19.11 18.81
CA MET A 162 19.16 -18.28 19.30
C MET A 162 18.79 -18.68 20.74
N PRO A 163 19.69 -18.46 21.72
CA PRO A 163 19.50 -18.94 23.07
C PRO A 163 18.34 -18.24 23.79
N SER A 164 18.03 -16.99 23.45
CA SER A 164 16.96 -16.24 24.12
C SER A 164 15.59 -16.82 23.78
N PHE A 165 15.32 -17.06 22.50
CA PHE A 165 14.07 -17.65 22.05
C PHE A 165 13.96 -19.11 22.52
N LEU A 166 15.03 -19.89 22.47
CA LEU A 166 15.03 -21.25 23.02
C LEU A 166 14.73 -21.27 24.52
N ALA A 167 15.29 -20.33 25.29
CA ALA A 167 14.98 -20.18 26.71
C ALA A 167 13.50 -19.81 26.92
N ALA A 168 12.91 -18.99 26.04
CA ALA A 168 11.48 -18.69 26.05
C ALA A 168 10.63 -19.93 25.72
N VAL A 169 11.04 -20.76 24.76
CA VAL A 169 10.36 -22.02 24.39
C VAL A 169 10.38 -22.98 25.58
N ARG A 170 11.57 -23.26 26.15
CA ARG A 170 11.74 -24.13 27.32
C ARG A 170 10.98 -23.62 28.55
N GLY A 171 10.84 -22.31 28.67
CA GLY A 171 10.08 -21.67 29.74
C GLY A 171 8.57 -21.55 29.48
N GLY A 172 8.04 -22.01 28.34
CA GLY A 172 6.62 -21.89 27.98
C GLY A 172 6.13 -20.46 27.75
N ARG A 173 7.05 -19.54 27.46
CA ARG A 173 6.81 -18.10 27.24
C ARG A 173 6.92 -17.68 25.78
N ALA A 174 7.52 -18.50 24.92
CA ALA A 174 7.76 -18.16 23.52
C ALA A 174 6.49 -17.81 22.76
N GLN A 175 6.58 -16.75 21.96
CA GLN A 175 5.49 -16.24 21.14
C GLN A 175 5.92 -16.10 19.68
N VAL A 176 5.11 -16.56 18.75
CA VAL A 176 5.25 -16.30 17.31
C VAL A 176 4.15 -15.33 16.92
N TRP A 177 4.55 -14.14 16.49
CA TRP A 177 3.67 -13.08 16.00
C TRP A 177 3.64 -13.12 14.48
N LEU A 178 2.43 -13.12 13.92
CA LEU A 178 2.15 -13.17 12.49
C LEU A 178 1.05 -12.16 12.17
N VAL A 179 0.89 -11.81 10.89
CA VAL A 179 -0.29 -11.07 10.41
C VAL A 179 -1.44 -12.08 10.24
N LEU A 180 -2.26 -12.28 11.27
CA LEU A 180 -3.32 -13.30 11.30
C LEU A 180 -4.71 -12.70 11.07
N GLU A 181 -4.78 -11.53 10.43
CA GLU A 181 -6.02 -10.83 10.14
C GLU A 181 -7.03 -11.75 9.43
N ASP A 182 -8.25 -11.81 9.97
CA ASP A 182 -9.37 -12.47 9.31
C ASP A 182 -10.04 -11.47 8.36
N ARG A 183 -9.78 -11.62 7.06
CA ARG A 183 -10.35 -10.75 6.04
C ARG A 183 -11.75 -11.23 5.67
N ALA A 184 -12.73 -10.37 5.89
CA ALA A 184 -14.13 -10.66 5.58
C ALA A 184 -14.29 -11.15 4.12
N GLY A 185 -14.89 -12.33 3.95
CA GLY A 185 -15.12 -12.94 2.65
C GLY A 185 -13.98 -13.81 2.10
N ALA A 186 -12.87 -13.98 2.84
CA ALA A 186 -11.82 -14.92 2.46
C ALA A 186 -12.33 -16.37 2.52
N THR A 187 -12.09 -17.13 1.45
CA THR A 187 -12.51 -18.55 1.33
C THR A 187 -11.36 -19.53 1.58
N ALA A 188 -10.13 -19.04 1.69
CA ALA A 188 -8.93 -19.82 1.94
C ALA A 188 -8.08 -19.13 3.02
N LEU A 189 -7.36 -19.95 3.78
CA LEU A 189 -6.42 -19.46 4.79
C LEU A 189 -5.28 -18.67 4.13
N SER A 190 -4.87 -17.57 4.75
CA SER A 190 -3.67 -16.84 4.35
C SER A 190 -2.41 -17.68 4.54
N ARG A 191 -1.29 -17.27 3.94
CA ARG A 191 0.00 -17.95 4.10
C ARG A 191 0.44 -17.99 5.57
N GLU A 192 0.23 -16.90 6.29
CA GLU A 192 0.49 -16.77 7.73
C GLU A 192 -0.38 -17.75 8.54
N GLN A 193 -1.66 -17.87 8.21
CA GLN A 193 -2.59 -18.78 8.88
C GLN A 193 -2.20 -20.24 8.61
N GLN A 194 -1.86 -20.59 7.37
CA GLN A 194 -1.37 -21.93 7.01
C GLN A 194 -0.07 -22.26 7.75
N PHE A 195 0.88 -21.33 7.80
CA PHE A 195 2.12 -21.47 8.55
C PHE A 195 1.86 -21.66 10.04
N ALA A 196 1.00 -20.83 10.65
CA ALA A 196 0.62 -20.97 12.05
C ALA A 196 0.02 -22.35 12.33
N ASP A 197 -0.88 -22.84 11.49
CA ASP A 197 -1.52 -24.15 11.66
C ASP A 197 -0.56 -25.33 11.49
N GLN A 198 0.44 -25.21 10.61
CA GLN A 198 1.52 -26.19 10.51
C GLN A 198 2.39 -26.19 11.76
N MET A 199 2.78 -25.01 12.23
CA MET A 199 3.72 -24.86 13.34
C MET A 199 3.09 -25.22 14.69
N ARG A 200 1.81 -24.90 14.92
CA ARG A 200 1.06 -25.32 16.13
C ARG A 200 1.04 -26.83 16.31
N ARG A 201 0.98 -27.60 15.22
CA ARG A 201 1.00 -29.08 15.27
C ARG A 201 2.37 -29.62 15.66
N ARG A 202 3.43 -28.93 15.24
CA ARG A 202 4.82 -29.38 15.45
C ARG A 202 5.41 -28.89 16.78
N TYR A 203 5.00 -27.71 17.24
CA TYR A 203 5.49 -27.03 18.44
C TYR A 203 4.32 -26.51 19.30
N PRO A 204 3.55 -27.40 19.95
CA PRO A 204 2.35 -27.04 20.71
C PRO A 204 2.62 -26.12 21.92
N GLU A 205 3.86 -26.03 22.38
CA GLU A 205 4.32 -25.17 23.46
C GLU A 205 4.43 -23.69 23.07
N VAL A 206 4.48 -23.38 21.77
CA VAL A 206 4.66 -22.02 21.24
C VAL A 206 3.31 -21.33 21.09
N LYS A 207 3.21 -20.09 21.58
CA LYS A 207 1.98 -19.29 21.50
C LYS A 207 1.96 -18.46 20.22
N PHE A 208 0.91 -18.58 19.43
CA PHE A 208 0.74 -17.76 18.22
C PHE A 208 -0.11 -16.53 18.53
N ARG A 209 0.32 -15.36 18.08
CA ARG A 209 -0.32 -14.05 18.32
C ARG A 209 -0.53 -13.32 17.00
N ASP A 210 -1.60 -12.53 16.94
CA ASP A 210 -1.90 -11.66 15.81
C ASP A 210 -1.24 -10.29 16.01
N ALA A 211 -0.40 -9.88 15.07
CA ALA A 211 0.28 -8.60 15.04
C ALA A 211 -0.56 -7.48 14.41
N SER A 212 -1.65 -7.81 13.71
CA SER A 212 -2.47 -6.85 12.95
C SER A 212 -2.94 -5.67 13.81
N PRO A 213 -3.45 -5.84 15.04
CA PRO A 213 -3.87 -4.69 15.88
C PRO A 213 -2.73 -3.71 16.20
N LEU A 214 -1.50 -4.21 16.41
CA LEU A 214 -0.34 -3.37 16.68
C LEU A 214 0.08 -2.60 15.42
N LEU A 215 0.14 -3.30 14.29
CA LEU A 215 0.51 -2.73 13.00
C LEU A 215 -0.52 -1.70 12.53
N HIS A 216 -1.81 -1.96 12.71
CA HIS A 216 -2.87 -1.01 12.38
C HIS A 216 -2.76 0.27 13.19
N ALA A 217 -2.52 0.17 14.51
CA ALA A 217 -2.29 1.33 15.36
C ALA A 217 -1.05 2.14 14.94
N MET A 218 0.02 1.46 14.51
CA MET A 218 1.22 2.12 13.99
C MET A 218 0.97 2.82 12.65
N ARG A 219 0.21 2.18 11.74
CA ARG A 219 -0.15 2.71 10.42
C ARG A 219 -1.23 3.79 10.47
N GLU A 220 -1.97 3.90 11.58
CA GLU A 220 -3.04 4.89 11.73
C GLU A 220 -2.51 6.32 11.70
N ILE A 221 -1.38 6.58 12.35
CA ILE A 221 -0.72 7.90 12.44
C ILE A 221 0.41 7.99 11.42
N LYS A 222 0.27 8.91 10.45
CA LYS A 222 1.20 9.05 9.31
C LYS A 222 2.37 9.95 9.68
N SER A 223 3.57 9.56 9.28
CA SER A 223 4.76 10.41 9.29
C SER A 223 4.68 11.50 8.22
N ALA A 224 5.60 12.46 8.27
CA ALA A 224 5.70 13.51 7.24
C ALA A 224 6.00 12.93 5.84
N ALA A 225 6.80 11.85 5.75
CA ALA A 225 7.10 11.20 4.48
C ALA A 225 5.86 10.47 3.93
N GLU A 226 5.10 9.81 4.79
CA GLU A 226 3.84 9.16 4.40
C GLU A 226 2.80 10.18 3.91
N LEU A 227 2.66 11.31 4.61
CA LEU A 227 1.77 12.39 4.18
C LEU A 227 2.19 12.98 2.83
N ALA A 228 3.49 13.10 2.55
CA ALA A 228 3.97 13.56 1.26
C ALA A 228 3.62 12.58 0.11
N LEU A 229 3.70 11.26 0.36
CA LEU A 229 3.29 10.24 -0.60
C LEU A 229 1.78 10.25 -0.84
N ILE A 230 0.98 10.37 0.23
CA ILE A 230 -0.48 10.53 0.13
C ILE A 230 -0.82 11.80 -0.66
N GLN A 231 -0.16 12.92 -0.38
CA GLN A 231 -0.38 14.17 -1.11
C GLN A 231 -0.08 13.99 -2.61
N ARG A 232 1.02 13.32 -2.95
CA ARG A 232 1.35 13.00 -4.35
C ARG A 232 0.28 12.14 -5.02
N ALA A 233 -0.26 11.14 -4.32
CA ALA A 233 -1.39 10.34 -4.83
C ALA A 233 -2.65 11.21 -5.04
N VAL A 234 -2.94 12.13 -4.12
CA VAL A 234 -4.08 13.07 -4.22
C VAL A 234 -3.90 14.04 -5.38
N ASP A 235 -2.69 14.56 -5.61
CA ASP A 235 -2.39 15.47 -6.73
C ASP A 235 -2.62 14.78 -8.07
N ILE A 236 -2.06 13.57 -8.24
CA ILE A 236 -2.27 12.74 -9.44
C ILE A 236 -3.77 12.45 -9.64
N THR A 237 -4.47 12.10 -8.56
CA THR A 237 -5.91 11.80 -8.60
C THR A 237 -6.74 13.02 -8.98
N SER A 238 -6.35 14.19 -8.49
CA SER A 238 -7.00 15.46 -8.82
C SER A 238 -6.83 15.81 -10.30
N GLU A 239 -5.65 15.60 -10.88
CA GLU A 239 -5.42 15.78 -12.32
C GLU A 239 -6.20 14.76 -13.16
N ALA A 240 -6.32 13.52 -12.70
CA ALA A 240 -7.15 12.51 -13.37
C ALA A 240 -8.64 12.86 -13.32
N GLN A 241 -9.15 13.38 -12.19
CA GLN A 241 -10.51 13.89 -12.10
C GLN A 241 -10.75 15.05 -13.08
N LYS A 242 -9.81 15.99 -13.20
CA LYS A 242 -9.88 17.08 -14.20
C LYS A 242 -9.89 16.55 -15.63
N ALA A 243 -9.04 15.58 -15.94
CA ALA A 243 -9.00 14.94 -17.24
C ALA A 243 -10.31 14.19 -17.55
N ALA A 244 -10.89 13.51 -16.56
CA ALA A 244 -12.18 12.84 -16.67
C ALA A 244 -13.35 13.82 -16.91
N MET A 245 -13.37 14.95 -16.19
CA MET A 245 -14.31 16.05 -16.38
C MET A 245 -14.21 16.65 -17.79
N ALA A 246 -13.02 16.82 -18.35
CA ALA A 246 -12.86 17.24 -19.73
C ALA A 246 -13.32 16.16 -20.72
N ARG A 247 -12.98 14.90 -20.43
CA ARG A 247 -13.22 13.76 -21.32
C ARG A 247 -14.70 13.45 -21.49
N VAL A 248 -15.52 13.58 -20.44
CA VAL A 248 -16.96 13.25 -20.50
C VAL A 248 -17.69 14.06 -21.57
N LEU A 249 -17.22 15.28 -21.88
CA LEU A 249 -17.82 16.14 -22.92
C LEU A 249 -17.73 15.55 -24.32
N THR A 250 -16.83 14.60 -24.57
CA THR A 250 -16.61 13.97 -25.88
C THR A 250 -16.73 12.45 -25.86
N ALA A 251 -16.70 11.83 -24.68
CA ALA A 251 -16.85 10.39 -24.54
C ALA A 251 -18.29 9.95 -24.84
N THR A 252 -18.42 8.78 -25.46
CA THR A 252 -19.72 8.13 -25.72
C THR A 252 -19.98 6.96 -24.79
N ARG A 253 -18.96 6.50 -24.04
CA ARG A 253 -19.02 5.37 -23.09
C ARG A 253 -18.18 5.64 -21.85
N GLU A 254 -18.59 5.05 -20.74
CA GLU A 254 -17.88 5.08 -19.45
C GLU A 254 -16.41 4.64 -19.60
N SER A 255 -16.17 3.55 -20.34
CA SER A 255 -14.83 2.98 -20.56
C SER A 255 -13.83 3.95 -21.19
N GLN A 256 -14.29 4.90 -22.00
CA GLN A 256 -13.44 5.92 -22.59
C GLN A 256 -12.97 6.96 -21.58
N VAL A 257 -13.78 7.23 -20.54
CA VAL A 257 -13.41 8.11 -19.43
C VAL A 257 -12.47 7.37 -18.49
N GLN A 258 -12.75 6.09 -18.18
CA GLN A 258 -11.83 5.22 -17.42
C GLN A 258 -10.44 5.17 -18.08
N ALA A 259 -10.36 4.95 -19.40
CA ALA A 259 -9.08 4.92 -20.11
C ALA A 259 -8.30 6.24 -19.98
N THR A 260 -8.99 7.39 -19.95
CA THR A 260 -8.35 8.69 -19.70
C THR A 260 -7.83 8.82 -18.27
N ILE A 261 -8.59 8.35 -17.28
CA ILE A 261 -8.17 8.35 -15.86
C ILE A 261 -6.89 7.53 -15.69
N GLU A 262 -6.90 6.28 -16.18
CA GLU A 262 -5.78 5.36 -16.02
C GLU A 262 -4.54 5.83 -16.79
N PHE A 263 -4.73 6.42 -17.97
CA PHE A 263 -3.66 7.08 -18.71
C PHE A 263 -3.03 8.21 -17.86
N THR A 264 -3.85 9.08 -17.26
CA THR A 264 -3.34 10.19 -16.43
C THR A 264 -2.60 9.68 -15.20
N PHE A 265 -3.10 8.65 -14.51
CA PHE A 265 -2.38 8.01 -13.40
C PHE A 265 -0.98 7.57 -13.81
N ARG A 266 -0.89 6.78 -14.89
CA ARG A 266 0.39 6.26 -15.39
C ARG A 266 1.32 7.36 -15.86
N ASN A 267 0.79 8.33 -16.60
CA ASN A 267 1.56 9.43 -17.17
C ASN A 267 2.17 10.34 -16.08
N LEU A 268 1.53 10.44 -14.91
CA LEU A 268 2.03 11.22 -13.77
C LEU A 268 2.81 10.37 -12.75
N GLY A 269 3.08 9.10 -13.07
CA GLY A 269 3.98 8.24 -12.31
C GLY A 269 3.35 7.50 -11.13
N ALA A 270 2.03 7.33 -11.11
CA ALA A 270 1.39 6.36 -10.21
C ALA A 270 1.60 4.93 -10.73
N CYS A 271 1.76 3.97 -9.81
CA CYS A 271 2.03 2.57 -10.16
C CYS A 271 0.77 1.83 -10.61
N CYS A 272 -0.41 2.28 -10.20
CA CYS A 272 -1.72 1.76 -10.57
C CYS A 272 -2.82 2.62 -9.94
N TRP A 273 -4.07 2.18 -10.08
CA TRP A 273 -5.16 2.62 -9.23
C TRP A 273 -5.06 1.97 -7.83
N ALA A 274 -5.56 2.67 -6.81
CA ALA A 274 -5.69 2.16 -5.45
C ALA A 274 -6.82 1.13 -5.31
N PHE A 275 -7.88 1.30 -6.07
CA PHE A 275 -9.03 0.41 -6.18
C PHE A 275 -9.60 0.50 -7.61
N PRO A 276 -10.36 -0.51 -8.09
CA PRO A 276 -10.99 -0.43 -9.40
C PRO A 276 -11.82 0.87 -9.52
N SER A 277 -11.50 1.68 -10.54
CA SER A 277 -12.20 2.95 -10.75
C SER A 277 -13.69 2.72 -10.94
N ILE A 278 -14.53 3.58 -10.36
CA ILE A 278 -15.96 3.62 -10.64
C ILE A 278 -16.19 4.74 -11.64
N VAL A 279 -16.80 4.42 -12.79
CA VAL A 279 -17.17 5.40 -13.82
C VAL A 279 -18.61 5.13 -14.22
N ALA A 280 -19.53 5.82 -13.55
CA ALA A 280 -20.95 5.45 -13.55
C ALA A 280 -21.82 6.57 -14.14
N ALA A 281 -22.44 6.30 -15.29
CA ALA A 281 -23.32 7.23 -15.99
C ALA A 281 -24.79 7.05 -15.58
N GLY A 282 -25.48 8.17 -15.34
CA GLY A 282 -26.92 8.17 -15.04
C GLY A 282 -27.28 7.25 -13.87
N ARG A 283 -28.21 6.30 -14.11
CA ARG A 283 -28.66 5.35 -13.08
C ARG A 283 -27.54 4.47 -12.52
N ASN A 284 -26.44 4.27 -13.25
CA ASN A 284 -25.36 3.41 -12.76
C ASN A 284 -24.72 4.00 -11.50
N ALA A 285 -24.77 5.33 -11.33
CA ALA A 285 -24.28 6.03 -10.16
C ALA A 285 -25.06 5.71 -8.87
N THR A 286 -26.18 4.98 -8.93
CA THR A 286 -26.90 4.48 -7.75
C THR A 286 -26.41 3.11 -7.27
N THR A 287 -25.45 2.50 -7.98
CA THR A 287 -24.78 1.25 -7.57
C THR A 287 -23.43 1.62 -6.96
N LEU A 288 -23.29 1.46 -5.63
CA LEU A 288 -22.16 2.04 -4.88
C LEU A 288 -20.78 1.54 -5.34
N HIS A 289 -20.64 0.26 -5.67
CA HIS A 289 -19.41 -0.32 -6.22
C HIS A 289 -19.66 -0.79 -7.67
N TYR A 290 -20.00 0.15 -8.56
CA TYR A 290 -20.20 -0.14 -9.98
C TYR A 290 -18.85 -0.31 -10.70
N GLU A 291 -18.58 -1.51 -11.22
CA GLU A 291 -17.28 -1.85 -11.83
C GLU A 291 -17.35 -2.15 -13.33
N SER A 292 -18.55 -2.21 -13.93
CA SER A 292 -18.69 -2.61 -15.34
C SER A 292 -18.14 -1.56 -16.31
N ASN A 293 -18.29 -0.28 -15.98
CA ASN A 293 -17.72 0.89 -16.67
C ASN A 293 -17.75 0.83 -18.21
N ASN A 294 -18.84 0.37 -18.81
CA ASN A 294 -18.91 0.20 -20.27
C ASN A 294 -20.23 0.66 -20.89
N ASP A 295 -21.15 1.18 -20.08
CA ASP A 295 -22.44 1.65 -20.56
C ASP A 295 -22.30 2.96 -21.36
N PRO A 296 -23.24 3.25 -22.27
CA PRO A 296 -23.27 4.52 -22.98
C PRO A 296 -23.46 5.72 -22.05
N ILE A 297 -22.74 6.81 -22.32
CA ILE A 297 -22.93 8.08 -21.63
C ILE A 297 -24.05 8.85 -22.33
N VAL A 298 -25.16 9.06 -21.63
CA VAL A 298 -26.31 9.82 -22.14
C VAL A 298 -26.10 11.32 -21.90
N ARG A 299 -26.18 12.12 -22.97
CA ARG A 299 -26.11 13.59 -22.87
C ARG A 299 -27.27 14.12 -22.03
N GLY A 300 -26.97 15.11 -21.19
CA GLY A 300 -27.93 15.63 -20.21
C GLY A 300 -28.03 14.79 -18.92
N GLY A 301 -27.38 13.63 -18.83
CA GLY A 301 -27.21 12.89 -17.59
C GLY A 301 -26.00 13.36 -16.77
N LEU A 302 -25.83 12.78 -15.58
CA LEU A 302 -24.63 12.92 -14.76
C LEU A 302 -23.65 11.76 -15.00
N LEU A 303 -22.38 12.00 -14.75
CA LEU A 303 -21.35 10.99 -14.58
C LEU A 303 -20.77 11.13 -13.16
N LEU A 304 -20.73 10.03 -12.42
CA LEU A 304 -20.00 9.91 -11.16
C LEU A 304 -18.70 9.15 -11.42
N THR A 305 -17.59 9.71 -10.95
CA THR A 305 -16.27 9.06 -10.95
C THR A 305 -15.76 8.93 -9.53
N ASP A 306 -15.49 7.69 -9.10
CA ASP A 306 -14.82 7.40 -7.83
C ASP A 306 -13.49 6.72 -8.10
N ILE A 307 -12.40 7.44 -7.85
CA ILE A 307 -11.08 7.05 -8.34
C ILE A 307 -9.98 7.42 -7.34
N GLY A 308 -8.89 6.66 -7.40
CA GLY A 308 -7.73 6.87 -6.55
C GLY A 308 -6.47 6.34 -7.21
N ALA A 309 -5.43 7.18 -7.29
CA ALA A 309 -4.09 6.73 -7.66
C ALA A 309 -3.41 6.05 -6.47
N GLU A 310 -2.53 5.08 -6.74
CA GLU A 310 -1.60 4.55 -5.76
C GLU A 310 -0.16 4.99 -6.08
N VAL A 311 0.54 5.47 -5.05
CA VAL A 311 1.95 5.87 -5.11
C VAL A 311 2.69 5.19 -3.96
N GLU A 312 3.59 4.26 -4.29
CA GLU A 312 4.44 3.55 -3.32
C GLU A 312 3.64 2.89 -2.18
N GLY A 313 2.45 2.36 -2.50
CA GLY A 313 1.54 1.72 -1.54
C GLY A 313 0.62 2.68 -0.77
N TYR A 314 0.71 4.00 -1.01
CA TYR A 314 -0.22 4.99 -0.45
C TYR A 314 -1.27 5.37 -1.48
N SER A 315 -2.52 5.39 -1.03
CA SER A 315 -3.69 5.60 -1.87
C SER A 315 -4.29 6.98 -1.68
N ALA A 316 -4.79 7.55 -2.77
CA ALA A 316 -5.84 8.55 -2.72
C ALA A 316 -7.21 7.89 -2.94
N ASP A 317 -8.27 8.60 -2.59
CA ASP A 317 -9.66 8.18 -2.77
C ASP A 317 -10.54 9.43 -2.93
N VAL A 318 -11.03 9.67 -4.14
CA VAL A 318 -11.70 10.91 -4.50
C VAL A 318 -12.86 10.65 -5.45
N THR A 319 -14.06 10.98 -4.98
CA THR A 319 -15.28 10.99 -5.81
C THR A 319 -15.60 12.39 -6.36
N ARG A 320 -16.04 12.47 -7.62
CA ARG A 320 -16.66 13.66 -8.22
C ARG A 320 -17.87 13.27 -9.05
N THR A 321 -18.86 14.15 -9.12
CA THR A 321 -20.04 13.99 -9.99
C THR A 321 -20.25 15.25 -10.81
N TYR A 322 -20.44 15.11 -12.12
CA TYR A 322 -20.53 16.24 -13.03
C TYR A 322 -21.43 15.93 -14.25
N PRO A 323 -22.02 16.96 -14.89
CA PRO A 323 -22.95 16.75 -16.00
C PRO A 323 -22.22 16.33 -17.27
N ALA A 324 -22.66 15.23 -17.88
CA ALA A 324 -22.11 14.74 -19.14
C ALA A 324 -22.36 15.69 -20.33
N GLY A 325 -23.27 16.66 -20.17
CA GLY A 325 -23.52 17.74 -21.13
C GLY A 325 -22.78 19.05 -20.85
N GLY A 326 -22.00 19.14 -19.75
CA GLY A 326 -21.30 20.37 -19.34
C GLY A 326 -22.16 21.39 -18.57
N SER A 327 -23.44 21.11 -18.34
CA SER A 327 -24.32 21.95 -17.51
C SER A 327 -25.32 21.08 -16.75
N PHE A 328 -25.54 21.40 -15.48
CA PHE A 328 -26.54 20.75 -14.65
C PHE A 328 -27.94 21.18 -15.07
N SER A 329 -28.92 20.27 -15.05
CA SER A 329 -30.33 20.66 -14.97
C SER A 329 -30.66 21.23 -13.58
N ALA A 330 -31.83 21.86 -13.44
CA ALA A 330 -32.30 22.35 -12.14
C ALA A 330 -32.35 21.21 -11.09
N ASP A 331 -32.94 20.07 -11.44
CA ASP A 331 -33.05 18.92 -10.54
C ASP A 331 -31.68 18.32 -10.17
N GLN A 332 -30.77 18.23 -11.15
CA GLN A 332 -29.41 17.73 -10.90
C GLN A 332 -28.62 18.66 -9.97
N LEU A 333 -28.73 19.97 -10.20
CA LEU A 333 -28.07 20.97 -9.36
C LEU A 333 -28.63 20.93 -7.93
N ALA A 334 -29.95 20.79 -7.79
CA ALA A 334 -30.59 20.73 -6.47
C ALA A 334 -30.10 19.54 -5.63
N ILE A 335 -29.94 18.36 -6.23
CA ILE A 335 -29.37 17.19 -5.56
C ILE A 335 -27.86 17.36 -5.31
N TYR A 336 -27.13 17.94 -6.26
CA TYR A 336 -25.70 18.21 -6.09
C TYR A 336 -25.45 19.16 -4.90
N ASP A 337 -26.21 20.26 -4.82
CA ASP A 337 -26.09 21.25 -3.76
C ASP A 337 -26.44 20.66 -2.39
N ALA A 338 -27.39 19.72 -2.32
CA ALA A 338 -27.71 19.00 -1.08
C ALA A 338 -26.50 18.20 -0.54
N VAL A 339 -25.81 17.46 -1.41
CA VAL A 339 -24.61 16.69 -1.04
C VAL A 339 -23.42 17.62 -0.75
N PHE A 340 -23.26 18.67 -1.54
CA PHE A 340 -22.18 19.65 -1.36
C PHE A 340 -22.32 20.43 -0.04
N ALA A 341 -23.55 20.78 0.36
CA ALA A 341 -23.83 21.37 1.67
C ALA A 341 -23.40 20.44 2.81
N ALA A 342 -23.77 19.15 2.73
CA ALA A 342 -23.38 18.16 3.73
C ALA A 342 -21.85 18.03 3.84
N GLN A 343 -21.15 17.99 2.71
CA GLN A 343 -19.68 17.96 2.69
C GLN A 343 -19.08 19.22 3.35
N ASN A 344 -19.56 20.42 3.00
CA ASN A 344 -19.02 21.67 3.52
C ASN A 344 -19.30 21.87 5.02
N GLU A 345 -20.44 21.41 5.52
CA GLU A 345 -20.75 21.50 6.95
C GLU A 345 -20.01 20.45 7.79
N ALA A 346 -19.80 19.25 7.26
CA ALA A 346 -19.12 18.17 7.98
C ALA A 346 -17.59 18.33 8.00
N LEU A 347 -16.99 18.85 6.92
CA LEU A 347 -15.53 18.92 6.77
C LEU A 347 -14.80 19.67 7.91
N PRO A 348 -15.27 20.85 8.40
CA PRO A 348 -14.63 21.54 9.51
C PRO A 348 -14.60 20.76 10.84
N LEU A 349 -15.41 19.70 10.96
CA LEU A 349 -15.43 18.84 12.15
C LEU A 349 -14.26 17.83 12.17
N MET A 350 -13.59 17.61 11.04
CA MET A 350 -12.44 16.70 10.93
C MET A 350 -11.17 17.32 11.55
N ARG A 351 -11.15 17.41 12.88
CA ARG A 351 -10.06 18.01 13.67
C ARG A 351 -9.82 17.27 14.99
N PRO A 352 -8.63 17.40 15.60
CA PRO A 352 -8.33 16.77 16.89
C PRO A 352 -9.41 17.04 17.95
N GLY A 353 -9.79 15.99 18.69
CA GLY A 353 -10.79 16.06 19.76
C GLY A 353 -12.24 15.82 19.34
N ARG A 354 -12.55 15.70 18.04
CA ARG A 354 -13.88 15.27 17.56
C ARG A 354 -13.91 13.77 17.28
N LYS A 355 -15.06 13.14 17.51
CA LYS A 355 -15.28 11.73 17.17
C LYS A 355 -15.68 11.61 15.70
N PHE A 356 -15.20 10.53 15.06
CA PHE A 356 -15.55 10.20 13.68
C PHE A 356 -17.07 10.21 13.43
N ILE A 357 -17.85 9.60 14.34
CA ILE A 357 -19.32 9.49 14.20
C ILE A 357 -20.03 10.85 14.15
N GLU A 358 -19.45 11.90 14.73
CA GLU A 358 -20.05 13.25 14.70
C GLU A 358 -20.02 13.85 13.29
N VAL A 359 -18.96 13.55 12.51
CA VAL A 359 -18.84 13.96 11.10
C VAL A 359 -19.93 13.28 10.28
N HIS A 360 -20.11 11.97 10.45
CA HIS A 360 -21.14 11.18 9.78
C HIS A 360 -22.55 11.69 10.10
N ASN A 361 -22.87 11.85 11.38
CA ASN A 361 -24.19 12.29 11.81
C ASN A 361 -24.50 13.71 11.29
N THR A 362 -23.52 14.62 11.31
CA THR A 362 -23.71 15.97 10.75
C THR A 362 -24.02 15.91 9.26
N ALA A 363 -23.27 15.12 8.48
CA ALA A 363 -23.55 14.97 7.05
C ALA A 363 -24.96 14.38 6.81
N LEU A 364 -25.35 13.36 7.59
CA LEU A 364 -26.67 12.73 7.49
C LEU A 364 -27.81 13.72 7.78
N ASP A 365 -27.68 14.51 8.85
CA ASP A 365 -28.67 15.53 9.24
C ASP A 365 -28.81 16.60 8.15
N VAL A 366 -27.70 17.06 7.57
CA VAL A 366 -27.71 18.05 6.48
C VAL A 366 -28.38 17.46 5.24
N VAL A 367 -28.01 16.26 4.81
CA VAL A 367 -28.67 15.60 3.66
C VAL A 367 -30.18 15.49 3.90
N GLY A 368 -30.61 15.03 5.08
CA GLY A 368 -32.03 14.93 5.42
C GLY A 368 -32.76 16.28 5.34
N ARG A 369 -32.15 17.35 5.87
CA ARG A 369 -32.70 18.71 5.81
C ARG A 369 -32.79 19.25 4.38
N GLU A 370 -31.78 19.01 3.55
CA GLU A 370 -31.77 19.48 2.16
C GLU A 370 -32.80 18.72 1.31
N LEU A 371 -32.94 17.40 1.50
CA LEU A 371 -33.95 16.60 0.81
C LEU A 371 -35.39 17.01 1.13
N LEU A 372 -35.67 17.52 2.33
CA LEU A 372 -37.00 18.03 2.70
C LEU A 372 -37.39 19.34 1.97
N LYS A 373 -36.45 20.00 1.30
CA LYS A 373 -36.71 21.24 0.54
C LYS A 373 -37.04 20.97 -0.93
N LEU A 374 -36.72 19.77 -1.43
CA LEU A 374 -36.99 19.30 -2.78
C LEU A 374 -38.41 18.74 -2.85
#